data_AF-A0A1G8V383-F1
#
_entry.id   AF-A0A1G8V383-F1
#
_cell.length_a   1.000
_cell.length_b   1.000
_cell.length_c   1.000
_cell.angle_alpha   90.00
_cell.angle_beta   90.00
_cell.angle_gamma   90.00
#
_symmetry.space_group_name_H-M   'P 1'
#
loop_
_entity.id
_entity.type
_entity.pdbx_description
1 polymer ?
#
loop_
_entity_poly.entity_id
_entity_poly.type
_entity_poly.pdbx_seq_one_letter_code
_entity_poly.pdbx_strand_id
1 'polypeptide(L)'
;MSLFTLSENAIQRLAAQVNLSGTFNHIARSANGQHQVSIRLTTDRGPELTLATVEMGAERHSIRLSSTDRARHLTLAEFIGDIANGRVDRAVTAPARRNAA
;
A
#
# COMPACT_ATOMS: atom_id res chain seq x y z
N MET A 1 -4.66 21.11 -7.32
CA MET A 1 -4.89 19.80 -6.67
C MET A 1 -3.81 19.59 -5.63
N SER A 2 -4.18 19.40 -4.36
CA SER A 2 -3.23 19.06 -3.31
C SER A 2 -2.84 17.59 -3.43
N LEU A 3 -1.63 17.32 -3.91
CA LEU A 3 -1.11 15.94 -3.97
C LEU A 3 -0.84 15.47 -2.53
N PHE A 4 -1.42 14.34 -2.15
CA PHE A 4 -1.04 13.64 -0.93
C PHE A 4 0.26 12.87 -1.17
N THR A 5 1.23 13.05 -0.29
CA THR A 5 2.53 12.38 -0.38
C THR A 5 2.90 11.74 0.95
N LEU A 6 3.56 10.59 0.87
CA LEU A 6 4.22 9.99 2.02
C LEU A 6 5.55 10.71 2.28
N SER A 7 5.85 10.98 3.55
CA SER A 7 7.18 11.47 3.95
C SER A 7 8.27 10.45 3.62
N GLU A 8 9.51 10.90 3.39
CA GLU A 8 10.67 10.00 3.17
C GLU A 8 10.84 8.98 4.29
N ASN A 9 10.62 9.41 5.54
CA ASN A 9 10.63 8.52 6.72
C ASN A 9 9.58 7.41 6.63
N ALA A 10 8.41 7.69 6.06
CA ALA A 10 7.37 6.68 5.84
C ALA A 10 7.79 5.68 4.75
N ILE A 11 8.42 6.16 3.67
CA ILE A 11 8.94 5.29 2.60
C ILE A 11 10.03 4.35 3.13
N GLN A 12 10.95 4.86 3.96
CA GLN A 12 11.95 4.02 4.62
C GLN A 12 11.32 2.96 5.53
N ARG A 13 10.26 3.31 6.27
CA ARG A 13 9.50 2.33 7.07
C ARG A 13 8.83 1.28 6.20
N LEU A 14 8.26 1.66 5.05
CA LEU A 14 7.66 0.71 4.12
C LEU A 14 8.67 -0.34 3.67
N ALA A 15 9.93 0.03 3.41
CA ALA A 15 10.98 -0.93 3.03
C ALA A 15 11.22 -2.02 4.08
N ALA A 16 11.10 -1.70 5.37
CA ALA A 16 11.15 -2.70 6.43
C ALA A 16 9.84 -3.51 6.49
N GLN A 17 8.70 -2.83 6.42
CA GLN A 17 7.37 -3.44 6.64
C GLN A 17 6.95 -4.42 5.54
N VAL A 18 7.34 -4.19 4.28
CA VAL A 18 7.08 -5.15 3.18
C VAL A 18 7.76 -6.51 3.36
N ASN A 19 8.75 -6.59 4.27
CA ASN A 19 9.46 -7.82 4.63
C ASN A 19 8.89 -8.48 5.90
N LEU A 20 7.89 -7.88 6.52
CA LEU A 20 7.22 -8.34 7.73
C LEU A 20 5.77 -8.70 7.42
N SER A 21 5.18 -9.56 8.24
CA SER A 21 3.73 -9.75 8.30
C SER A 21 3.18 -8.99 9.49
N GLY A 22 2.15 -8.17 9.28
CA GLY A 22 1.54 -7.38 10.35
C GLY A 22 0.73 -6.22 9.85
N THR A 23 0.19 -5.44 10.80
CA THR A 23 -0.58 -4.23 10.51
C THR A 23 0.18 -3.00 11.00
N PHE A 24 0.31 -2.01 10.13
CA PHE A 24 1.05 -0.77 10.34
C PHE A 24 0.16 0.42 10.04
N ASN A 25 0.29 1.48 10.84
CA ASN A 25 -0.46 2.72 10.62
C ASN A 25 0.49 3.80 10.12
N HIS A 26 0.07 4.49 9.07
CA HIS A 26 0.77 5.62 8.48
C HIS A 26 -0.16 6.82 8.34
N ILE A 27 0.44 7.98 8.10
CA ILE A 27 -0.29 9.21 7.83
C ILE A 27 0.33 9.81 6.57
N ALA A 28 -0.48 10.01 5.53
CA ALA A 28 -0.11 10.83 4.38
C ALA A 28 -0.62 12.25 4.60
N ARG A 29 0.14 13.26 4.15
CA ARG A 29 -0.23 14.66 4.28
C ARG A 29 -0.34 15.29 2.91
N SER A 30 -1.26 16.25 2.77
CA SER A 30 -1.33 17.09 1.59
C SER A 30 -0.12 18.01 1.51
N ALA A 31 0.27 18.42 0.30
CA ALA A 31 1.37 19.38 0.09
C ALA A 31 1.25 20.70 0.87
N ASN A 32 0.02 21.13 1.20
CA ASN A 32 -0.23 22.32 2.02
C ASN A 32 -0.38 22.04 3.54
N GLY A 33 -0.19 20.78 3.97
CA GLY A 33 -0.24 20.34 5.38
C GLY A 33 -1.62 20.36 6.03
N GLN A 34 -2.65 20.87 5.34
CA GLN A 34 -3.99 21.09 5.87
C GLN A 34 -4.83 19.81 5.96
N HIS A 35 -4.55 18.82 5.11
CA HIS A 35 -5.28 17.56 5.09
C HIS A 35 -4.33 16.40 5.40
N GLN A 36 -4.82 15.47 6.23
CA GLN A 36 -4.11 14.25 6.59
C GLN A 36 -5.01 13.05 6.33
N VAL A 37 -4.44 12.00 5.76
CA VAL A 37 -5.13 10.73 5.51
C VAL A 37 -4.47 9.66 6.36
N SER A 38 -5.28 9.01 7.20
CA SER A 38 -4.83 7.85 7.97
C SER A 38 -4.85 6.62 7.08
N ILE A 39 -3.74 5.88 7.09
CA ILE A 39 -3.51 4.73 6.24
C ILE A 39 -3.24 3.54 7.15
N ARG A 40 -4.03 2.48 7.01
CA ARG A 40 -3.75 1.20 7.63
C ARG A 40 -3.21 0.25 6.56
N LEU A 41 -1.94 -0.12 6.70
CA LEU A 41 -1.26 -1.07 5.84
C LEU A 41 -1.21 -2.42 6.55
N THR A 42 -1.81 -3.45 5.96
CA THR A 42 -1.64 -4.83 6.40
C THR A 42 -0.77 -5.55 5.39
N THR A 43 0.35 -6.12 5.82
CA THR A 43 1.20 -6.96 5.00
C THR A 43 1.09 -8.41 5.44
N ASP A 44 0.97 -9.30 4.47
CA ASP A 44 1.04 -10.73 4.66
C ASP A 44 2.13 -11.29 3.74
N ARG A 45 3.26 -11.66 4.34
CA ARG A 45 4.44 -12.17 3.63
C ARG A 45 4.29 -13.66 3.37
N GLY A 46 4.20 -14.02 2.09
CA GLY A 46 4.39 -15.38 1.59
C GLY A 46 5.82 -15.61 1.08
N PRO A 47 6.14 -16.88 0.72
CA PRO A 47 7.47 -17.25 0.21
C PRO A 47 7.81 -16.57 -1.12
N GLU A 48 6.84 -16.40 -2.01
CA GLU A 48 7.04 -15.80 -3.35
C GLU A 48 6.42 -14.41 -3.50
N LEU A 49 5.36 -14.13 -2.75
CA LEU A 49 4.58 -12.91 -2.85
C LEU A 49 4.27 -12.36 -1.46
N THR A 50 4.36 -11.05 -1.31
CA THR A 50 3.79 -10.31 -0.17
C THR A 50 2.47 -9.69 -0.62
N LEU A 51 1.38 -10.00 0.07
CA LEU A 51 0.10 -9.30 -0.11
C LEU A 51 0.10 -8.05 0.78
N ALA A 52 -0.03 -6.88 0.19
CA ALA A 52 -0.16 -5.63 0.91
C ALA A 52 -1.58 -5.08 0.71
N THR A 53 -2.33 -4.94 1.80
CA THR A 53 -3.66 -4.35 1.83
C THR A 53 -3.58 -2.97 2.46
N VAL A 54 -4.09 -1.96 1.74
CA VAL A 54 -4.10 -0.56 2.16
C VAL A 54 -5.54 -0.14 2.41
N GLU A 55 -5.81 0.38 3.60
CA GLU A 55 -7.11 0.87 4.01
C GLU A 55 -7.03 2.37 4.32
N MET A 56 -7.92 3.16 3.70
CA MET A 56 -8.06 4.60 3.89
C MET A 56 -9.54 4.94 4.08
N GLY A 57 -9.96 5.19 5.32
CA GLY A 57 -11.37 5.40 5.63
C GLY A 57 -12.21 4.17 5.30
N ALA A 58 -13.17 4.31 4.37
CA ALA A 58 -14.04 3.23 3.89
C ALA A 58 -13.46 2.46 2.69
N GLU A 59 -12.34 2.93 2.12
CA GLU A 59 -11.72 2.31 0.95
C GLU A 59 -10.66 1.29 1.36
N ARG A 60 -10.68 0.13 0.70
CA ARG A 60 -9.71 -0.95 0.89
C ARG A 60 -9.22 -1.42 -0.46
N HIS A 61 -7.91 -1.37 -0.64
CA HIS A 61 -7.22 -1.77 -1.86
C HIS A 61 -6.14 -2.79 -1.53
N SER A 62 -5.76 -3.64 -2.47
CA SER A 62 -4.69 -4.61 -2.25
C SER A 62 -3.79 -4.72 -3.47
N ILE A 63 -2.50 -4.90 -3.23
CA ILE A 63 -1.47 -5.12 -4.24
C ILE A 63 -0.65 -6.35 -3.85
N ARG A 64 -0.25 -7.13 -4.87
CA ARG A 64 0.68 -8.25 -4.69
C ARG A 64 2.07 -7.78 -5.10
N LEU A 65 3.02 -7.92 -4.19
CA LEU A 65 4.39 -7.53 -4.39
C LEU A 65 5.25 -8.79 -4.50
N SER A 66 6.14 -8.84 -5.50
CA SER A 66 7.08 -9.94 -5.64
C SER A 66 8.10 -9.93 -4.51
N SER A 67 8.32 -11.09 -3.88
CA SER A 67 9.32 -11.28 -2.83
C SER A 67 10.76 -11.23 -3.33
N THR A 68 10.99 -11.16 -4.65
CA THR A 68 12.32 -10.99 -5.28
C THR A 68 12.60 -9.56 -5.73
N ASP A 69 11.59 -8.70 -5.86
CA ASP A 69 11.77 -7.32 -6.34
C ASP A 69 12.32 -6.41 -5.23
N ARG A 70 13.50 -5.82 -5.42
CA ARG A 70 14.12 -4.94 -4.42
C ARG A 70 13.41 -3.59 -4.29
N ALA A 71 12.70 -3.14 -5.33
CA ALA A 71 12.01 -1.85 -5.39
C ALA A 71 10.53 -1.93 -4.94
N ARG A 72 10.06 -3.07 -4.44
CA ARG A 72 8.65 -3.30 -4.05
C ARG A 72 8.06 -2.27 -3.07
N HIS A 73 8.91 -1.64 -2.26
CA HIS A 73 8.52 -0.60 -1.31
C HIS A 73 8.22 0.74 -2.01
N LEU A 74 8.88 1.02 -3.14
CA LEU A 74 8.57 2.17 -4.00
C LEU A 74 7.26 1.94 -4.72
N THR A 75 7.05 0.74 -5.27
CA THR A 75 5.75 0.35 -5.87
C THR A 75 4.60 0.47 -4.88
N LEU A 76 4.81 0.04 -3.63
CA LEU A 76 3.82 0.21 -2.57
C LEU A 76 3.58 1.70 -2.23
N ALA A 77 4.64 2.51 -2.19
CA ALA A 77 4.52 3.95 -1.93
C ALA A 77 3.77 4.68 -3.05
N GLU A 78 4.05 4.36 -4.31
CA GLU A 78 3.31 4.85 -5.48
C GLU A 78 1.84 4.44 -5.42
N PHE A 79 1.57 3.16 -5.14
CA PHE A 79 0.21 2.64 -4.98
C PHE A 79 -0.57 3.37 -3.86
N ILE A 80 0.05 3.59 -2.71
CA ILE A 80 -0.55 4.38 -1.61
C ILE A 80 -0.81 5.82 -2.07
N GLY A 81 0.14 6.42 -2.82
CA GLY A 81 -0.03 7.75 -3.40
C GLY A 81 -1.22 7.81 -4.36
N ASP A 82 -1.35 6.84 -5.26
CA ASP A 82 -2.45 6.81 -6.21
C ASP A 82 -3.81 6.65 -5.53
N ILE A 83 -3.92 5.82 -4.48
CA ILE A 83 -5.17 5.70 -3.69
C ILE A 83 -5.49 7.03 -3.02
N ALA A 84 -4.52 7.62 -2.32
CA ALA A 84 -4.73 8.88 -1.59
C ALA A 84 -5.10 10.05 -2.53
N ASN A 85 -4.72 9.98 -3.80
CA ASN A 85 -5.04 10.97 -4.82
C ASN A 85 -6.23 10.56 -5.71
N GLY A 86 -6.93 9.46 -5.40
CA GLY A 86 -8.11 9.00 -6.13
C GLY A 86 -7.84 8.51 -7.56
N ARG A 87 -6.60 8.07 -7.84
CA ARG A 87 -6.15 7.60 -9.16
C ARG A 87 -6.17 6.08 -9.32
N VAL A 88 -6.51 5.33 -8.27
CA VAL A 88 -6.67 3.89 -8.37
C VAL A 88 -8.08 3.54 -8.82
N ASP A 89 -8.17 2.97 -10.03
CA ASP A 89 -9.38 2.32 -10.50
C ASP A 89 -9.66 1.06 -9.66
N ARG A 90 -10.92 0.80 -9.32
CA ARG A 90 -11.36 -0.14 -8.25
C ARG A 90 -11.03 -1.63 -8.51
N ALA A 91 -10.22 -1.98 -9.51
CA ALA A 91 -10.08 -3.34 -9.99
C ALA A 91 -8.63 -3.83 -10.05
N VAL A 92 -8.07 -4.19 -8.88
CA VAL A 92 -7.22 -5.40 -8.80
C VAL A 92 -7.89 -6.33 -7.79
N THR A 93 -9.01 -6.89 -8.23
CA THR A 93 -9.56 -8.09 -7.62
C THR A 93 -8.51 -9.19 -7.84
N ALA A 94 -7.87 -9.61 -6.76
CA ALA A 94 -7.13 -10.86 -6.69
C ALA A 94 -7.88 -11.93 -7.51
N PRO A 95 -7.26 -12.59 -8.51
CA PRO A 95 -7.88 -13.76 -9.11
C PRO A 95 -8.21 -14.72 -7.97
N ALA A 96 -9.51 -15.00 -7.83
CA ALA A 96 -9.99 -16.09 -7.01
C ALA A 96 -9.17 -17.31 -7.44
N ARG A 97 -8.41 -17.88 -6.51
CA ARG A 97 -7.81 -19.20 -6.75
C ARG A 97 -8.99 -20.15 -6.90
N ARG A 98 -9.39 -20.40 -8.14
CA ARG A 98 -10.27 -21.48 -8.53
C ARG A 98 -9.47 -22.76 -8.29
N ASN A 99 -9.58 -23.28 -7.07
CA ASN A 99 -9.13 -24.62 -6.77
C ASN A 99 -10.01 -25.61 -7.52
N ALA A 100 -9.34 -26.67 -7.96
CA ALA A 100 -9.81 -27.73 -8.82
C ALA A 100 -11.05 -28.49 -8.28
N ALA A 101 -11.83 -29.01 -9.23
CA ALA A 101 -12.37 -30.37 -9.21
C ALA A 101 -12.33 -30.88 -10.65
#